data_AF-A0A821NA00-F1
#
_entry.id   AF-A0A821NA00-F1
#
_cell.length_a   1.000
_cell.length_b   1.000
_cell.length_c   1.000
_cell.angle_alpha   90.00
_cell.angle_beta   90.00
_cell.angle_gamma   90.00
#
_symmetry.space_group_name_H-M   'P 1'
#
loop_
_entity.id
_entity.type
_entity.pdbx_description
1 polymer ?
#
loop_
_entity_poly.entity_id
_entity_poly.type
_entity_poly.pdbx_seq_one_letter_code
_entity_poly.pdbx_strand_id
1 'polypeptide(L)'
;MSSKNYELSDDEEEHYIFVEFDDSVKLEKYRNIHVIGIDTKNPLIQLDNTFFSGTYENPLGTHIFFEDDPLAQTSDPLFDKLPERSLKYMAKSRKTVKAEHVYIKMKEGTESEAQIKQDKTDHEIPAVAFTSVAEAVERFKKDWMASHPELFNKTK
;
A
#
# COMPACT_ATOMS: atom_id res chain seq x y z
N MET A 1 13.73 -18.25 4.84
CA MET A 1 13.67 -17.30 5.97
C MET A 1 13.30 -18.12 7.19
N SER A 2 14.08 -18.04 8.27
CA SER A 2 13.84 -18.82 9.48
C SER A 2 12.65 -18.22 10.21
N SER A 3 11.50 -18.90 10.18
CA SER A 3 10.38 -18.58 11.08
C SER A 3 10.87 -18.77 12.51
N LYS A 4 11.03 -17.67 13.24
CA LYS A 4 11.25 -17.73 14.68
C LYS A 4 9.89 -18.10 15.29
N ASN A 5 9.78 -19.29 15.87
CA ASN A 5 8.64 -19.64 16.71
C ASN A 5 8.78 -18.82 17.98
N TYR A 6 7.99 -17.74 18.07
CA TYR A 6 7.77 -17.04 19.33
C TYR A 6 6.74 -17.87 20.07
N GLU A 7 7.17 -18.64 21.07
CA GLU A 7 6.23 -19.23 22.02
C GLU A 7 5.59 -18.07 22.78
N LEU A 8 4.33 -17.76 22.42
CA LEU A 8 3.50 -16.82 23.15
C LEU A 8 3.35 -17.36 24.57
N SER A 9 3.46 -16.48 25.57
CA SER A 9 3.10 -16.85 26.93
C SER A 9 1.61 -17.18 27.02
N ASP A 10 1.18 -17.96 28.01
CA ASP A 10 -0.22 -18.39 28.20
C ASP A 10 -1.21 -17.20 28.27
N ASP A 11 -0.73 -15.97 28.50
CA ASP A 11 -1.53 -14.75 28.60
C ASP A 11 -1.63 -13.94 27.29
N GLU A 12 -0.97 -14.36 26.21
CA GLU A 12 -0.95 -13.64 24.92
C GLU A 12 -1.82 -14.32 23.86
N GLU A 13 -2.82 -13.59 23.33
CA GLU A 13 -3.71 -14.07 22.26
C GLU A 13 -3.32 -13.46 20.89
N GLU A 14 -3.13 -14.30 19.87
CA GLU A 14 -2.89 -13.86 18.50
C GLU A 14 -4.21 -13.70 17.72
N HIS A 15 -4.33 -12.63 16.93
CA HIS A 15 -5.50 -12.38 16.09
C HIS A 15 -5.13 -12.25 14.61
N TYR A 16 -5.86 -12.97 13.77
CA TYR A 16 -5.77 -12.88 12.31
C TYR A 16 -6.91 -12.03 11.76
N ILE A 17 -6.60 -11.08 10.89
CA ILE A 17 -7.57 -10.21 10.22
C ILE A 17 -7.34 -10.30 8.71
N PHE A 18 -8.40 -10.58 7.95
CA PHE A 18 -8.34 -10.56 6.49
C PHE A 18 -8.54 -9.14 5.99
N VAL A 19 -7.58 -8.61 5.23
CA VAL A 19 -7.70 -7.29 4.61
C VAL A 19 -7.90 -7.47 3.11
N GLU A 20 -9.06 -7.03 2.63
CA GLU A 20 -9.44 -7.11 1.22
C GLU A 20 -9.18 -5.77 0.54
N PHE A 21 -8.40 -5.79 -0.54
CA PHE A 21 -8.15 -4.64 -1.41
C PHE A 21 -8.86 -4.86 -2.75
N ASP A 22 -9.12 -3.76 -3.46
CA ASP A 22 -9.58 -3.82 -4.86
C ASP A 22 -8.55 -4.53 -5.76
N ASP A 23 -9.03 -5.29 -6.76
CA ASP A 23 -8.20 -6.07 -7.68
C ASP A 23 -7.15 -5.25 -8.46
N SER A 24 -7.34 -3.93 -8.56
CA SER A 24 -6.36 -3.02 -9.17
C SER A 24 -5.11 -2.82 -8.31
N VAL A 25 -5.15 -3.15 -7.02
CA VAL A 25 -4.06 -2.96 -6.07
C VAL A 25 -3.07 -4.12 -6.14
N LYS A 26 -1.90 -3.84 -6.70
CA LYS A 26 -0.78 -4.80 -6.82
C LYS A 26 0.09 -4.77 -5.57
N LEU A 27 -0.29 -5.56 -4.56
CA LEU A 27 0.37 -5.60 -3.25
C LEU A 27 1.88 -5.90 -3.33
N GLU A 28 2.30 -6.71 -4.31
CA GLU A 28 3.69 -7.09 -4.55
C GLU A 28 4.61 -5.92 -4.92
N LYS A 29 4.05 -4.76 -5.29
CA LYS A 29 4.82 -3.55 -5.61
C LYS A 29 5.23 -2.74 -4.40
N TYR A 30 4.53 -2.93 -3.27
CA TYR A 30 4.76 -2.16 -2.07
C TYR A 30 5.79 -2.85 -1.17
N ARG A 31 6.59 -2.06 -0.47
CA ARG A 31 7.64 -2.59 0.43
C ARG A 31 7.30 -2.41 1.90
N ASN A 32 6.66 -1.31 2.25
CA ASN A 32 6.35 -0.96 3.63
C ASN A 32 4.84 -0.96 3.85
N ILE A 33 4.42 -1.61 4.93
CA ILE A 33 3.02 -1.71 5.34
C ILE A 33 2.93 -1.16 6.76
N HIS A 34 2.10 -0.14 6.96
CA HIS A 34 1.79 0.39 8.28
C HIS A 34 0.28 0.37 8.48
N VAL A 35 -0.16 -0.03 9.68
CA VAL A 35 -1.57 -0.06 10.06
C VAL A 35 -1.74 0.78 11.31
N ILE A 36 -2.66 1.73 11.27
CA ILE A 36 -2.91 2.69 12.36
C ILE A 36 -4.37 2.55 12.79
N GLY A 37 -4.57 2.42 14.11
CA GLY A 37 -5.90 2.34 14.70
C GLY A 37 -6.68 1.09 14.29
N ILE A 38 -6.04 -0.08 14.32
CA ILE A 38 -6.69 -1.37 14.01
C ILE A 38 -7.91 -1.63 14.90
N ASP A 39 -7.87 -1.17 16.14
CA ASP A 39 -8.95 -1.25 17.12
C ASP A 39 -10.08 -0.22 16.88
N THR A 40 -9.90 0.71 15.94
CA THR A 40 -10.90 1.73 15.61
C THR A 40 -11.88 1.26 14.54
N LYS A 41 -12.99 1.98 14.36
CA LYS A 41 -14.00 1.66 13.34
C LYS A 41 -13.43 1.71 11.91
N ASN A 42 -12.47 2.60 11.66
CA ASN A 42 -11.94 2.88 10.34
C ASN A 42 -10.40 2.90 10.40
N PRO A 43 -9.75 1.72 10.42
CA PRO A 43 -8.30 1.63 10.48
C PRO A 43 -7.67 2.24 9.23
N LEU A 44 -6.56 2.93 9.37
CA LEU A 44 -5.81 3.47 8.24
C LEU A 44 -4.68 2.50 7.88
N ILE A 45 -4.63 2.10 6.62
CA ILE A 45 -3.59 1.22 6.08
C ILE A 45 -2.76 2.02 5.09
N GLN A 46 -1.45 2.09 5.33
CA GLN A 46 -0.50 2.77 4.46
C GLN A 46 0.40 1.73 3.78
N LEU A 47 0.37 1.73 2.46
CA LEU A 47 1.26 0.95 1.60
C LEU A 47 2.23 1.94 0.92
N ASP A 48 3.47 2.01 1.39
CA ASP A 48 4.46 3.05 1.04
C ASP A 48 3.89 4.48 1.13
N ASN A 49 3.58 5.13 -0.01
CA ASN A 49 3.00 6.49 -0.07
C ASN A 49 1.51 6.49 -0.41
N THR A 50 0.88 5.32 -0.49
CA THR A 50 -0.54 5.13 -0.81
C THR A 50 -1.32 4.83 0.47
N PHE A 51 -2.50 5.44 0.61
CA PHE A 51 -3.31 5.33 1.82
C PHE A 51 -4.66 4.70 1.52
N PHE A 52 -5.12 3.87 2.46
CA PHE A 52 -6.39 3.18 2.41
C PHE A 52 -7.11 3.33 3.75
N SER A 53 -8.42 3.58 3.71
CA SER A 53 -9.28 3.51 4.88
C SER A 53 -9.98 2.16 4.89
N GLY A 54 -9.88 1.46 6.02
CA GLY A 54 -10.57 0.21 6.25
C GLY A 54 -12.00 0.41 6.75
N THR A 55 -12.86 -0.55 6.43
CA THR A 55 -14.16 -0.73 7.06
C THR A 55 -14.31 -2.19 7.47
N TYR A 56 -14.66 -2.43 8.74
CA TYR A 56 -14.90 -3.78 9.24
C TYR A 56 -16.18 -4.37 8.64
N GLU A 57 -16.07 -5.59 8.13
CA GLU A 57 -17.18 -6.35 7.58
C GLU A 57 -17.33 -7.70 8.29
N ASN A 58 -18.57 -8.21 8.32
CA ASN A 58 -18.89 -9.49 8.91
C ASN A 58 -19.23 -10.49 7.80
N PRO A 59 -18.25 -11.29 7.32
CA PRO A 59 -18.45 -12.18 6.19
C PRO A 59 -19.40 -13.33 6.54
N LEU A 60 -20.15 -13.79 5.53
CA LEU A 60 -20.87 -15.05 5.61
C LEU A 60 -19.88 -16.21 5.43
N GLY A 61 -19.47 -16.81 6.54
CA GLY A 61 -18.54 -17.93 6.56
C GLY A 61 -17.30 -17.66 7.39
N THR A 62 -16.19 -18.28 7.01
CA THR A 62 -14.90 -18.16 7.69
C THR A 62 -13.79 -18.30 6.66
N HIS A 63 -12.87 -17.34 6.65
CA HIS A 63 -11.67 -17.42 5.83
C HIS A 63 -10.71 -18.42 6.46
N ILE A 64 -10.13 -19.30 5.65
CA ILE A 64 -9.15 -20.30 6.07
C ILE A 64 -7.89 -20.04 5.25
N PHE A 65 -6.76 -19.93 5.95
CA PHE A 65 -5.47 -19.64 5.37
C PHE A 65 -4.59 -20.89 5.44
N PHE A 66 -3.88 -21.14 4.35
CA PHE A 66 -2.93 -22.24 4.23
C PHE A 66 -1.56 -21.71 3.84
N GLU A 67 -0.51 -22.38 4.29
CA GLU A 67 0.87 -22.11 3.88
C GLU A 67 1.51 -23.38 3.29
N ASP A 68 2.59 -23.19 2.52
CA ASP A 68 3.35 -24.31 1.96
C ASP A 68 3.84 -25.23 3.09
N ASP A 69 3.66 -26.53 2.91
CA ASP A 69 4.14 -27.58 3.80
C ASP A 69 5.39 -28.24 3.20
N PRO A 70 6.61 -27.77 3.55
CA PRO A 70 7.85 -28.36 3.04
C PRO A 70 8.14 -29.74 3.66
N LEU A 71 7.41 -30.14 4.70
CA LEU A 71 7.61 -31.40 5.42
C LEU A 71 6.54 -32.43 5.07
N ALA A 72 5.70 -32.16 4.07
CA ALA A 72 4.66 -33.08 3.66
C ALA A 72 5.25 -34.42 3.24
N GLN A 73 4.72 -35.49 3.82
CA GLN A 73 5.13 -36.85 3.54
C GLN A 73 3.95 -37.67 3.05
N THR A 74 4.25 -38.63 2.19
CA THR A 74 3.29 -39.63 1.75
C THR A 74 3.21 -40.75 2.78
N SER A 75 2.00 -41.15 3.16
CA SER A 75 1.77 -42.30 4.05
C SER A 75 2.08 -43.61 3.36
N ASP A 76 1.85 -43.69 2.05
CA ASP A 76 2.08 -44.88 1.23
C ASP A 76 2.85 -44.51 -0.05
N PRO A 77 4.19 -44.57 -0.03
CA PRO A 77 5.00 -44.21 -1.20
C PRO A 77 4.73 -45.05 -2.46
N LEU A 78 4.07 -46.22 -2.33
CA LEU A 78 3.78 -47.10 -3.46
C LEU A 78 2.52 -46.67 -4.22
N PHE A 79 1.52 -46.14 -3.52
CA PHE A 79 0.22 -45.78 -4.09
C PHE A 79 -0.06 -44.27 -4.08
N ASP A 80 0.51 -43.54 -3.13
CA ASP A 80 0.29 -42.10 -2.96
C ASP A 80 1.45 -41.32 -3.58
N LYS A 81 1.12 -40.52 -4.59
CA LYS A 81 2.03 -39.53 -5.15
C LYS A 81 1.85 -38.21 -4.41
N LEU A 82 2.93 -37.73 -3.79
CA LEU A 82 2.94 -36.40 -3.19
C LEU A 82 2.74 -35.35 -4.29
N PRO A 83 1.81 -34.39 -4.12
CA PRO A 83 1.63 -33.31 -5.07
C PRO A 83 2.87 -32.41 -5.13
N GLU A 84 3.02 -31.64 -6.23
CA GLU A 84 4.14 -30.69 -6.40
C GLU A 84 4.18 -29.62 -5.30
N ARG A 85 3.01 -29.29 -4.74
CA ARG A 85 2.86 -28.42 -3.58
C ARG A 85 1.85 -29.02 -2.61
N SER A 86 2.29 -29.16 -1.37
CA SER A 86 1.45 -29.53 -0.25
C SER A 86 1.21 -28.30 0.60
N LEU A 87 0.01 -28.18 1.15
CA LEU A 87 -0.40 -27.05 1.98
C LEU A 87 -0.81 -27.55 3.36
N LYS A 88 -0.45 -26.82 4.41
CA LYS A 88 -0.93 -27.07 5.77
C LYS A 88 -1.76 -25.89 6.26
N TYR A 89 -2.69 -26.19 7.16
CA TYR A 89 -3.51 -25.18 7.79
C TYR A 89 -2.64 -24.19 8.59
N MET A 90 -2.87 -22.90 8.39
CA MET A 90 -2.17 -21.83 9.09
C MET A 90 -3.10 -21.17 10.12
N ALA A 91 -4.21 -20.59 9.64
CA ALA A 91 -5.12 -19.82 10.48
C ALA A 91 -6.53 -19.77 9.91
N LYS A 92 -7.47 -19.26 10.71
CA LYS A 92 -8.82 -18.93 10.26
C LYS A 92 -9.25 -17.59 10.85
N SER A 93 -10.05 -16.83 10.10
CA SER A 93 -10.61 -15.58 10.60
C SER A 93 -12.00 -15.30 10.08
N ARG A 94 -12.80 -14.67 10.93
CA ARG A 94 -14.07 -14.03 10.57
C ARG A 94 -13.96 -12.51 10.59
N LYS A 95 -12.83 -11.95 11.04
CA LYS A 95 -12.58 -10.51 11.06
C LYS A 95 -12.09 -10.10 9.68
N THR A 96 -12.89 -9.32 8.96
CA THR A 96 -12.55 -8.83 7.62
C THR A 96 -12.57 -7.31 7.61
N VAL A 97 -11.59 -6.72 6.94
CA VAL A 97 -11.50 -5.29 6.69
C VAL A 97 -11.46 -5.08 5.19
N LYS A 98 -12.46 -4.37 4.66
CA LYS A 98 -12.44 -3.90 3.28
C LYS A 98 -11.67 -2.58 3.21
N ALA A 99 -10.63 -2.52 2.39
CA ALA A 99 -9.75 -1.37 2.26
C ALA A 99 -10.09 -0.55 1.00
N GLU A 100 -10.40 0.73 1.18
CA GLU A 100 -10.72 1.65 0.09
C GLU A 100 -9.68 2.77 0.01
N HIS A 101 -9.23 3.11 -1.20
CA HIS A 101 -8.19 4.12 -1.41
C HIS A 101 -8.66 5.51 -0.96
N VAL A 102 -7.80 6.23 -0.23
CA VAL A 102 -8.09 7.58 0.27
C VAL A 102 -6.95 8.55 -0.03
N TYR A 103 -7.32 9.80 -0.30
CA TYR A 103 -6.37 10.90 -0.46
C TYR A 103 -6.28 11.71 0.82
N ILE A 104 -5.06 11.93 1.30
CA ILE A 104 -4.82 12.80 2.45
C ILE A 104 -4.94 14.25 1.99
N LYS A 105 -5.80 15.00 2.68
CA LYS A 105 -5.87 16.45 2.56
C LYS A 105 -5.16 17.06 3.76
N MET A 106 -4.35 18.09 3.54
CA MET A 106 -3.86 18.92 4.63
C MET A 106 -5.07 19.52 5.33
N LYS A 107 -5.09 19.43 6.66
CA LYS A 107 -6.12 20.10 7.44
C LYS A 107 -5.92 21.61 7.28
N GLU A 108 -6.89 22.29 6.69
CA GLU A 108 -6.92 23.76 6.69
C GLU A 108 -7.09 24.22 8.15
N GLY A 109 -6.11 24.99 8.65
CA GLY A 109 -6.22 25.74 9.91
C GLY A 109 -6.20 24.90 11.20
N THR A 110 -5.00 24.66 11.72
CA THR A 110 -4.72 24.93 13.14
C THR A 110 -3.30 25.44 13.22
N GLU A 111 -3.15 26.76 13.08
CA GLU A 111 -1.94 27.48 13.45
C GLU A 111 -1.76 27.36 14.98
N SER A 112 -1.22 26.25 15.43
CA SER A 112 -0.41 26.23 16.63
C SER A 112 1.03 26.36 16.15
N GLU A 113 1.60 27.51 16.43
CA GLU A 113 2.98 27.93 16.15
C GLU A 113 4.01 26.89 16.61
N ALA A 114 4.25 25.85 15.82
CA ALA A 114 5.48 25.10 15.87
C ALA A 114 6.43 25.79 14.89
N GLN A 115 7.29 26.66 15.42
CA GLN A 115 8.37 27.31 14.69
C GLN A 115 9.30 26.25 14.08
N ILE A 116 9.03 25.83 12.86
CA ILE A 116 10.01 25.17 12.01
C ILE A 116 10.71 26.29 11.25
N LYS A 117 11.93 26.61 11.67
CA LYS A 117 12.88 27.36 10.85
C LYS A 117 13.15 26.51 9.60
N GLN A 118 12.55 26.88 8.47
CA GLN A 118 12.97 26.40 7.16
C GLN A 118 13.13 27.57 6.18
N ASP A 119 14.12 27.36 5.33
CA ASP A 119 14.87 28.32 4.56
C ASP A 119 14.03 29.02 3.49
N LYS A 120 14.25 30.33 3.34
CA LYS A 120 13.61 31.15 2.31
C LYS A 120 14.28 30.87 0.97
N THR A 121 13.63 30.12 0.12
CA THR A 121 13.63 30.40 -1.34
C THR A 121 12.19 30.33 -1.83
N ASP A 122 11.43 31.37 -1.49
CA ASP A 122 10.19 31.72 -2.19
C ASP A 122 10.54 32.08 -3.63
N HIS A 123 10.38 31.13 -4.54
CA HIS A 123 10.02 31.49 -5.91
C HIS A 123 8.50 31.48 -5.96
N GLU A 124 7.88 32.65 -5.89
CA GLU A 124 6.48 32.84 -6.28
C GLU A 124 6.29 32.18 -7.65
N ILE A 125 5.58 31.05 -7.70
CA ILE A 125 5.18 30.45 -8.97
C ILE A 125 3.91 31.19 -9.38
N PRO A 126 3.97 32.09 -10.38
CA PRO A 126 2.78 32.83 -10.80
C PRO A 126 1.75 31.87 -11.38
N ALA A 127 0.48 32.02 -10.98
CA ALA A 127 -0.61 31.26 -11.57
C ALA A 127 -0.71 31.57 -13.07
N VAL A 128 -0.53 30.55 -13.91
CA VAL A 128 -0.64 30.69 -15.36
C VAL A 128 -2.03 30.24 -15.80
N ALA A 129 -2.86 31.19 -16.25
CA ALA A 129 -4.14 30.89 -16.88
C ALA A 129 -3.95 30.48 -18.35
N PHE A 130 -4.71 29.49 -18.79
CA PHE A 130 -4.84 29.08 -20.19
C PHE A 130 -6.31 28.76 -20.50
N THR A 131 -6.73 28.98 -21.74
CA THR A 131 -8.14 28.83 -22.15
C THR A 131 -8.46 27.42 -22.66
N SER A 132 -7.43 26.63 -23.00
CA SER A 132 -7.57 25.22 -23.40
C SER A 132 -6.31 24.39 -23.10
N VAL A 133 -6.48 23.07 -23.03
CA VAL A 133 -5.35 22.14 -22.81
C VAL A 133 -4.35 22.19 -23.97
N ALA A 134 -4.81 22.35 -25.21
CA ALA A 134 -3.94 22.44 -26.37
C ALA A 134 -3.03 23.68 -26.29
N GLU A 135 -3.57 24.82 -25.86
CA GLU A 135 -2.80 26.04 -25.62
C GLU A 135 -1.74 25.86 -24.54
N ALA A 136 -2.10 25.21 -23.42
CA ALA A 136 -1.18 24.94 -22.32
C ALA A 136 0.02 24.08 -22.77
N VAL A 137 -0.25 23.04 -23.57
CA VAL A 137 0.79 22.14 -24.09
C VAL A 137 1.74 22.86 -25.04
N GLU A 138 1.22 23.69 -25.95
CA GLU A 138 2.06 24.45 -26.89
C GLU A 138 2.92 25.49 -26.17
N ARG A 139 2.35 26.18 -25.18
CA ARG A 139 3.10 27.14 -24.35
C ARG A 139 4.21 26.44 -23.56
N PHE A 140 3.91 25.30 -22.95
CA PHE A 140 4.91 24.52 -22.23
C PHE A 140 6.05 24.06 -23.15
N LYS A 141 5.74 23.52 -24.33
CA LYS A 141 6.78 23.13 -25.30
C LYS A 141 7.68 24.29 -25.66
N LYS A 142 7.11 25.47 -25.91
CA LYS A 142 7.86 26.68 -26.25
C LYS A 142 8.81 27.10 -25.13
N ASP A 143 8.32 27.19 -23.90
CA ASP A 143 9.10 27.60 -22.74
C ASP A 143 10.18 26.56 -22.38
N TRP A 144 9.86 25.27 -22.58
CA TRP A 144 10.79 24.17 -22.38
C TRP A 144 11.93 24.16 -23.41
N MET A 145 11.61 24.36 -24.70
CA MET A 145 12.61 24.49 -25.76
C MET A 145 13.50 25.73 -25.57
N ALA A 146 12.93 26.84 -25.07
CA ALA A 146 13.68 28.07 -24.81
C ALA A 146 14.63 27.94 -23.61
N SER A 147 14.27 27.14 -22.60
CA SER A 147 15.09 26.88 -21.41
C SER A 147 16.14 25.79 -21.62
N HIS A 148 15.99 24.94 -22.64
CA HIS A 148 16.93 23.84 -22.93
C HIS A 148 17.38 23.79 -24.40
N PRO A 149 17.92 24.89 -24.96
CA PRO A 149 18.31 24.96 -26.37
C PRO A 149 19.39 23.92 -26.75
N GLU A 150 20.20 23.47 -25.79
CA GLU A 150 21.26 22.47 -25.96
C GLU A 150 20.74 21.07 -26.34
N LEU A 151 19.50 20.73 -25.98
CA LEU A 151 18.88 19.45 -26.33
C LEU A 151 18.39 19.41 -27.79
N PHE A 152 18.22 20.58 -28.41
CA PHE A 152 17.67 20.73 -29.76
C PHE A 152 18.70 21.20 -30.79
N ASN A 153 19.79 21.83 -30.34
CA ASN A 153 20.93 22.18 -31.17
C ASN A 153 21.97 21.06 -31.22
N LYS A 154 21.57 19.85 -31.65
CA LYS A 154 22.53 18.91 -32.25
C LYS A 154 22.45 19.05 -33.76
N THR A 155 23.23 19.97 -34.31
CA THR A 155 23.49 20.01 -35.75
C THR A 155 24.89 19.49 -36.04
N LYS A 156 24.91 18.45 -36.87
CA LYS A 156 26.00 17.97 -37.75
C LYS A 156 27.22 17.32 -37.12
#